data_AF-A0A6A7W7P8-F1
#
_entry.id   AF-A0A6A7W7P8-F1
#
_cell.length_a   1.000
_cell.length_b   1.000
_cell.length_c   1.000
_cell.angle_alpha   90.00
_cell.angle_beta   90.00
_cell.angle_gamma   90.00
#
_symmetry.space_group_name_H-M   'P 1'
#
loop_
_entity.id
_entity.type
_entity.pdbx_description
1 polymer ?
#
loop_
_entity_poly.entity_id
_entity_poly.type
_entity_poly.pdbx_seq_one_letter_code
_entity_poly.pdbx_strand_id
1 'polypeptide(L)'
;MKSIIIIGYMGAGKTTVGKALAKELGVMFYDLDWYIETRMHKTVKEIFDEKGEEGFRIIEHNMLHEVAEFENVVVSCGGGTPCFFDNMDYMNQLGTTVYLKATPETLHAHLQMGKGVRPLLLNKTPEEVETFIKEQLKQREPFYLKAQHIFDIDVIDDYDKIQNTVKKLRLQLGI
;
A
#
# COMPACT_ATOMS: atom_id res chain seq x y z
N MET A 1 17.25 8.49 9.49
CA MET A 1 16.90 7.30 8.68
C MET A 1 16.13 7.78 7.47
N LYS A 2 16.37 7.22 6.28
CA LYS A 2 15.48 7.46 5.14
C LYS A 2 14.09 6.92 5.47
N SER A 3 13.05 7.54 4.94
CA SER A 3 11.68 7.07 5.13
C SER A 3 11.46 5.71 4.46
N ILE A 4 10.64 4.86 5.08
CA ILE A 4 10.27 3.56 4.53
C ILE A 4 8.93 3.71 3.82
N ILE A 5 8.89 3.40 2.53
CA ILE A 5 7.71 3.59 1.70
C ILE A 5 7.17 2.22 1.30
N ILE A 6 5.98 1.88 1.80
CA ILE A 6 5.34 0.59 1.63
C ILE A 6 4.36 0.64 0.47
N ILE A 7 4.57 -0.23 -0.50
CA ILE A 7 3.72 -0.39 -1.68
C ILE A 7 3.18 -1.83 -1.77
N GLY A 8 2.20 -2.03 -2.64
CA GLY A 8 1.60 -3.33 -2.91
C GLY A 8 0.09 -3.27 -3.06
N TYR A 9 -0.50 -4.38 -3.47
CA TYR A 9 -1.92 -4.43 -3.80
C TYR A 9 -2.82 -4.17 -2.59
N MET A 10 -4.08 -3.82 -2.83
CA MET A 10 -5.05 -3.69 -1.75
C MET A 10 -5.21 -5.04 -1.02
N GLY A 11 -5.24 -5.02 0.31
CA GLY A 11 -5.24 -6.27 1.08
C GLY A 11 -3.85 -6.86 1.36
N ALA A 12 -2.75 -6.31 0.83
CA ALA A 12 -1.39 -6.79 1.13
C ALA A 12 -0.91 -6.50 2.57
N GLY A 13 -1.77 -5.96 3.46
CA GLY A 13 -1.41 -5.67 4.85
C GLY A 13 -0.62 -4.37 5.07
N LYS A 14 -0.49 -3.49 4.08
CA LYS A 14 0.33 -2.25 4.14
C LYS A 14 0.08 -1.39 5.37
N THR A 15 -1.18 -1.05 5.66
CA THR A 15 -1.53 -0.24 6.84
C THR A 15 -1.22 -0.99 8.15
N THR A 16 -1.46 -2.31 8.21
CA THR A 16 -1.21 -3.13 9.39
C THR A 16 0.28 -3.26 9.68
N VAL A 17 1.06 -3.69 8.69
CA VAL A 17 2.51 -3.86 8.80
C VAL A 17 3.19 -2.51 8.99
N GLY A 18 2.77 -1.48 8.25
CA GLY A 18 3.35 -0.14 8.33
C GLY A 18 3.15 0.52 9.70
N LYS A 19 1.95 0.43 10.29
CA LYS A 19 1.71 0.93 11.65
C LYS A 19 2.55 0.20 12.70
N ALA A 20 2.63 -1.12 12.60
CA ALA A 20 3.41 -1.93 13.54
C ALA A 20 4.93 -1.65 13.39
N LEU A 21 5.42 -1.54 12.16
CA LEU A 21 6.81 -1.16 11.88
C LEU A 21 7.15 0.24 12.41
N ALA A 22 6.29 1.23 12.14
CA ALA A 22 6.49 2.60 12.62
C ALA A 22 6.56 2.66 14.15
N LYS A 23 5.68 1.92 14.83
CA LYS A 23 5.68 1.80 16.30
C LYS A 23 6.99 1.22 16.84
N GLU A 24 7.47 0.12 16.23
CA GLU A 24 8.73 -0.53 16.62
C GLU A 24 9.96 0.37 16.39
N LEU A 25 9.93 1.20 15.34
CA LEU A 25 11.00 2.14 15.02
C LEU A 25 10.87 3.47 15.78
N GLY A 26 9.78 3.71 16.51
CA GLY A 26 9.53 4.97 17.21
C GLY A 26 9.30 6.17 16.28
N VAL A 27 8.73 5.94 15.09
CA VAL A 27 8.50 6.96 14.05
C VAL A 27 7.02 7.11 13.70
N MET A 28 6.69 8.17 12.95
CA MET A 28 5.33 8.41 12.48
C MET A 28 4.95 7.49 11.32
N PHE A 29 3.67 7.13 11.26
CA PHE A 29 3.07 6.42 10.13
C PHE A 29 2.10 7.32 9.38
N TYR A 30 2.23 7.36 8.05
CA TYR A 30 1.31 8.04 7.15
C TYR A 30 0.67 7.05 6.18
N ASP A 31 -0.64 7.12 6.01
CA ASP A 31 -1.36 6.45 4.93
C ASP A 31 -1.71 7.52 3.88
N LEU A 32 -1.24 7.32 2.64
CA LEU A 32 -1.37 8.33 1.59
C LEU A 32 -2.83 8.61 1.24
N ASP A 33 -3.69 7.57 1.23
CA ASP A 33 -5.12 7.76 0.95
C ASP A 33 -5.76 8.60 2.06
N TRP A 34 -5.49 8.28 3.34
CA TRP A 34 -5.95 9.08 4.48
C TRP A 34 -5.43 10.51 4.46
N TYR A 35 -4.18 10.69 4.04
CA TYR A 35 -3.56 12.01 3.91
C TYR A 35 -4.26 12.85 2.83
N ILE A 36 -4.53 12.27 1.66
CA ILE A 36 -5.33 12.90 0.59
C ILE A 36 -6.69 13.30 1.13
N GLU A 37 -7.40 12.40 1.82
CA GLU A 37 -8.74 12.68 2.34
C GLU A 37 -8.75 13.86 3.32
N THR A 38 -7.73 13.91 4.18
CA THR A 38 -7.55 14.99 5.16
C THR A 38 -7.26 16.33 4.50
N ARG A 39 -6.40 16.35 3.46
CA ARG A 39 -6.02 17.57 2.74
C ARG A 39 -7.13 18.10 1.85
N MET A 40 -7.91 17.20 1.25
CA MET A 40 -8.98 17.54 0.31
C MET A 40 -10.34 17.75 0.99
N HIS A 41 -10.46 17.40 2.29
CA HIS A 41 -11.72 17.38 3.04
C HIS A 41 -12.83 16.56 2.33
N LYS A 42 -12.42 15.49 1.66
CA LYS A 42 -13.28 14.60 0.86
C LYS A 42 -12.72 13.18 0.91
N THR A 43 -13.59 12.19 0.91
CA THR A 43 -13.18 10.79 0.76
C THR A 43 -12.57 10.54 -0.61
N VAL A 44 -11.74 9.50 -0.74
CA VAL A 44 -11.20 9.08 -2.05
C VAL A 44 -12.35 8.82 -3.02
N LYS A 45 -13.44 8.20 -2.56
CA LYS A 45 -14.63 7.95 -3.39
C LYS A 45 -15.23 9.23 -3.95
N GLU A 46 -15.43 10.26 -3.13
CA GLU A 46 -15.96 11.55 -3.59
C GLU A 46 -15.04 12.23 -4.60
N ILE A 47 -13.72 12.15 -4.40
CA ILE A 47 -12.75 12.68 -5.35
C ILE A 47 -12.85 11.96 -6.70
N PHE A 48 -12.93 10.63 -6.70
CA PHE A 48 -13.14 9.85 -7.93
C PHE A 48 -14.46 10.19 -8.62
N ASP A 49 -15.55 10.32 -7.87
CA ASP A 49 -16.87 10.66 -8.42
C ASP A 49 -16.89 12.06 -9.06
N GLU A 50 -16.13 13.02 -8.51
CA GLU A 50 -16.06 14.40 -9.01
C GLU A 50 -15.02 14.64 -10.11
N LYS A 51 -13.86 13.99 -10.01
CA LYS A 51 -12.66 14.28 -10.84
C LYS A 51 -12.31 13.15 -11.80
N GLY A 52 -12.94 11.99 -11.66
CA GLY A 52 -12.54 10.77 -12.35
C GLY A 52 -11.19 10.24 -11.86
N GLU A 53 -10.76 9.11 -12.43
CA GLU A 53 -9.49 8.48 -12.06
C GLU A 53 -8.30 9.38 -12.39
N GLU A 54 -8.25 9.97 -13.58
CA GLU A 54 -7.14 10.83 -14.00
C GLU A 54 -6.92 12.00 -13.02
N GLY A 55 -8.00 12.69 -12.63
CA GLY A 55 -7.91 13.77 -11.66
C GLY A 55 -7.48 13.29 -10.27
N PHE A 56 -7.94 12.11 -9.82
CA PHE A 56 -7.43 11.50 -8.59
C PHE A 56 -5.93 11.20 -8.69
N ARG A 57 -5.43 10.65 -9.81
CA ARG A 57 -4.02 10.32 -9.97
C ARG A 57 -3.12 11.54 -9.94
N ILE A 58 -3.56 12.68 -10.47
CA ILE A 58 -2.84 13.96 -10.36
C ILE A 58 -2.75 14.39 -8.89
N ILE A 59 -3.86 14.29 -8.13
CA ILE A 59 -3.87 14.61 -6.69
C ILE A 59 -2.96 13.66 -5.92
N GLU A 60 -3.07 12.35 -6.18
CA GLU A 60 -2.27 11.30 -5.54
C GLU A 60 -0.77 11.52 -5.78
N HIS A 61 -0.37 11.84 -7.02
CA HIS A 61 1.00 12.20 -7.37
C HIS A 61 1.50 13.41 -6.57
N ASN A 62 0.74 14.50 -6.53
CA ASN A 62 1.14 15.71 -5.80
C ASN A 62 1.26 15.46 -4.28
N MET A 63 0.33 14.68 -3.71
CA MET A 63 0.36 14.36 -2.27
C MET A 63 1.48 13.36 -1.93
N LEU A 64 1.81 12.44 -2.84
CA LEU A 64 3.00 11.60 -2.70
C LEU A 64 4.26 12.45 -2.64
N HIS A 65 4.40 13.44 -3.53
CA HIS A 65 5.55 14.34 -3.53
C HIS A 65 5.69 15.14 -2.23
N GLU A 66 4.58 15.50 -1.58
CA GLU A 66 4.61 16.15 -0.27
C GLU A 66 5.03 15.18 0.85
N VAL A 67 4.41 14.00 0.93
CA VAL A 67 4.63 13.05 2.05
C VAL A 67 5.97 12.33 1.95
N ALA A 68 6.48 12.07 0.74
CA ALA A 68 7.75 11.37 0.55
C ALA A 68 8.98 12.20 0.95
N GLU A 69 8.84 13.53 1.03
CA GLU A 69 9.87 14.47 1.51
C GLU A 69 9.99 14.47 3.04
N PHE A 70 9.03 13.87 3.77
CA PHE A 70 9.16 13.72 5.22
C PHE A 70 10.32 12.78 5.55
N GLU A 71 11.09 13.14 6.58
CA GLU A 71 12.18 12.30 7.09
C GLU A 71 11.73 11.47 8.28
N ASN A 72 12.33 10.29 8.45
CA ASN A 72 12.09 9.39 9.58
C ASN A 72 10.59 9.03 9.73
N VAL A 73 9.94 8.62 8.64
CA VAL A 73 8.54 8.16 8.66
C VAL A 73 8.38 6.83 7.93
N VAL A 74 7.28 6.13 8.22
CA VAL A 74 6.78 5.03 7.39
C VAL A 74 5.56 5.53 6.63
N VAL A 75 5.58 5.38 5.31
CA VAL A 75 4.49 5.81 4.42
C VAL A 75 3.87 4.56 3.77
N SER A 76 2.56 4.43 3.81
CA SER A 76 1.82 3.42 3.04
C SER A 76 1.14 4.10 1.85
N CYS A 77 1.45 3.65 0.64
CA CYS A 77 0.85 4.18 -0.58
C CYS A 77 -0.39 3.38 -1.01
N GLY A 78 -1.27 4.01 -1.79
CA GLY A 78 -2.38 3.33 -2.44
C GLY A 78 -1.89 2.24 -3.40
N GLY A 79 -2.74 1.24 -3.68
CA GLY A 79 -2.38 0.17 -4.61
C GLY A 79 -2.25 0.64 -6.08
N GLY A 80 -2.68 1.85 -6.41
CA GLY A 80 -2.49 2.43 -7.74
C GLY A 80 -1.23 3.29 -7.83
N THR A 81 -0.77 3.86 -6.71
CA THR A 81 0.26 4.91 -6.68
C THR A 81 1.49 4.60 -7.52
N PRO A 82 2.11 3.40 -7.46
CA PRO A 82 3.34 3.12 -8.22
C PRO A 82 3.16 3.06 -9.74
N CYS A 83 1.92 2.95 -10.24
CA CYS A 83 1.62 2.67 -11.64
C CYS A 83 1.47 3.92 -12.50
N PHE A 84 1.47 5.11 -11.90
CA PHE A 84 1.21 6.38 -12.60
C PHE A 84 2.40 7.32 -12.49
N PHE A 85 2.60 8.10 -13.55
CA PHE A 85 3.71 9.05 -13.68
C PHE A 85 5.06 8.37 -13.43
N ASP A 86 5.96 9.07 -12.75
CA ASP A 86 7.26 8.61 -12.28
C ASP A 86 7.23 8.21 -10.79
N ASN A 87 6.04 8.04 -10.18
CA ASN A 87 5.87 7.84 -8.73
C ASN A 87 6.79 6.75 -8.17
N MET A 88 6.90 5.61 -8.84
CA MET A 88 7.77 4.52 -8.37
C MET A 88 9.24 4.90 -8.38
N ASP A 89 9.69 5.57 -9.44
CA ASP A 89 11.08 5.99 -9.59
C ASP A 89 11.39 7.14 -8.59
N TYR A 90 10.44 8.03 -8.35
CA TYR A 90 10.51 9.09 -7.33
C TYR A 90 10.61 8.54 -5.90
N MET A 91 9.74 7.59 -5.53
CA MET A 91 9.80 6.93 -4.22
C MET A 91 11.15 6.24 -3.98
N ASN A 92 11.71 5.61 -5.01
CA ASN A 92 13.03 4.97 -4.96
C ASN A 92 14.18 5.97 -4.72
N GLN A 93 14.04 7.23 -5.11
CA GLN A 93 15.08 8.25 -4.88
C GLN A 93 15.08 8.75 -3.42
N LEU A 94 13.89 8.96 -2.86
CA LEU A 94 13.74 9.57 -1.53
C LEU A 94 13.83 8.58 -0.37
N GLY A 95 13.26 7.39 -0.53
CA GLY A 95 13.06 6.44 0.57
C GLY A 95 13.56 5.02 0.28
N THR A 96 13.43 4.19 1.31
CA THR A 96 13.55 2.73 1.19
C THR A 96 12.19 2.15 0.84
N THR A 97 12.00 1.77 -0.42
CA THR A 97 10.72 1.22 -0.88
C THR A 97 10.61 -0.28 -0.58
N VAL A 98 9.48 -0.70 -0.03
CA VAL A 98 9.18 -2.08 0.29
C VAL A 98 7.89 -2.49 -0.41
N TYR A 99 7.99 -3.43 -1.34
CA TYR A 99 6.82 -4.10 -1.90
C TYR A 99 6.40 -5.25 -1.00
N LEU A 100 5.22 -5.13 -0.38
CA LEU A 100 4.55 -6.25 0.28
C LEU A 100 3.88 -7.13 -0.77
N LYS A 101 4.57 -8.19 -1.17
CA LYS A 101 4.12 -9.15 -2.16
C LYS A 101 3.26 -10.21 -1.48
N ALA A 102 2.00 -10.30 -1.87
CA ALA A 102 1.08 -11.31 -1.37
C ALA A 102 0.49 -12.09 -2.53
N THR A 103 0.25 -13.39 -2.33
CA THR A 103 -0.42 -14.20 -3.33
C THR A 103 -1.89 -13.77 -3.49
N PRO A 104 -2.54 -14.05 -4.64
CA PRO A 104 -3.97 -13.79 -4.81
C PRO A 104 -4.83 -14.37 -3.68
N GLU A 105 -4.47 -15.56 -3.19
CA GLU A 105 -5.17 -16.26 -2.11
C GLU A 105 -5.01 -15.53 -0.78
N THR A 106 -3.79 -15.07 -0.46
CA THR A 106 -3.53 -14.27 0.74
C THR A 106 -4.26 -12.93 0.69
N LEU A 107 -4.22 -12.26 -0.47
CA LEU A 107 -4.98 -11.03 -0.69
C LEU A 107 -6.46 -11.30 -0.47
N HIS A 108 -7.04 -12.31 -1.11
CA HIS A 108 -8.44 -12.66 -0.95
C HIS A 108 -8.82 -12.92 0.52
N ALA A 109 -8.02 -13.70 1.26
CA ALA A 109 -8.25 -13.96 2.68
C ALA A 109 -8.27 -12.64 3.50
N HIS A 110 -7.30 -11.75 3.28
CA HIS A 110 -7.27 -10.44 3.94
C HIS A 110 -8.46 -9.55 3.58
N LEU A 111 -8.89 -9.60 2.32
CA LEU A 111 -10.05 -8.84 1.85
C LEU A 111 -11.33 -9.30 2.54
N GLN A 112 -11.49 -10.60 2.80
CA GLN A 112 -12.63 -11.18 3.52
C GLN A 112 -12.65 -10.81 5.01
N MET A 113 -11.50 -10.67 5.65
CA MET A 113 -11.42 -10.25 7.06
C MET A 113 -11.67 -8.75 7.27
N GLY A 114 -11.52 -7.95 6.22
CA GLY A 114 -11.71 -6.50 6.27
C GLY A 114 -13.18 -6.10 6.43
N LYS A 115 -13.45 -5.10 7.28
CA LYS A 115 -14.82 -4.57 7.52
C LYS A 115 -15.29 -3.54 6.49
N GLY A 116 -14.41 -3.13 5.56
CA GLY A 116 -14.70 -2.08 4.58
C GLY A 116 -15.41 -2.62 3.34
N VAL A 117 -16.44 -1.91 2.87
CA VAL A 117 -17.08 -2.20 1.58
C VAL A 117 -16.07 -1.90 0.47
N ARG A 118 -15.87 -2.86 -0.43
CA ARG A 118 -15.00 -2.71 -1.60
C ARG A 118 -15.86 -2.74 -2.86
N PRO A 119 -16.27 -1.57 -3.39
CA PRO A 119 -17.20 -1.50 -4.53
C PRO A 119 -16.78 -2.37 -5.72
N LEU A 120 -15.48 -2.45 -6.00
CA LEU A 120 -14.91 -3.24 -7.10
C LEU A 120 -15.08 -4.76 -6.95
N LEU A 121 -15.33 -5.25 -5.74
CA LEU A 121 -15.51 -6.66 -5.42
C LEU A 121 -16.97 -7.01 -5.10
N LEU A 122 -17.87 -6.02 -5.11
CA LEU A 122 -19.30 -6.27 -4.91
C LEU A 122 -19.85 -7.18 -6.01
N ASN A 123 -20.76 -8.07 -5.62
CA ASN A 123 -21.45 -9.01 -6.51
C ASN A 123 -20.53 -9.99 -7.26
N LYS A 124 -19.29 -10.19 -6.79
CA LYS A 124 -18.38 -11.20 -7.34
C LYS A 124 -18.41 -12.48 -6.50
N THR A 125 -18.36 -13.63 -7.15
CA THR A 125 -18.07 -14.91 -6.48
C THR A 125 -16.61 -14.94 -5.99
N PRO A 126 -16.28 -15.83 -5.03
CA PRO A 126 -14.89 -16.06 -4.61
C PRO A 126 -13.90 -16.26 -5.79
N GLU A 127 -14.30 -17.01 -6.81
CA GLU A 127 -13.50 -17.31 -8.00
C GLU A 127 -13.32 -16.08 -8.90
N GLU A 128 -14.36 -15.25 -9.04
CA GLU A 128 -14.31 -14.00 -9.80
C GLU A 128 -13.42 -12.95 -9.11
N VAL A 129 -13.44 -12.89 -7.78
CA VAL A 129 -12.54 -12.05 -6.99
C VAL A 129 -11.09 -12.48 -7.22
N GLU A 130 -10.80 -13.77 -7.13
CA GLU A 130 -9.45 -14.30 -7.33
C GLU A 130 -8.92 -14.01 -8.74
N THR A 131 -9.76 -14.23 -9.76
CA THR A 131 -9.45 -13.93 -11.16
C THR A 131 -9.16 -12.44 -11.35
N PHE A 132 -10.02 -11.58 -10.81
CA PHE A 132 -9.83 -10.14 -10.87
C PHE A 132 -8.53 -9.68 -10.21
N ILE A 133 -8.19 -10.23 -9.03
CA ILE A 133 -6.92 -9.94 -8.35
C ILE A 133 -5.74 -10.37 -9.21
N LYS A 134 -5.77 -11.58 -9.79
CA LYS A 134 -4.71 -12.09 -10.67
C LYS A 134 -4.48 -11.18 -11.88
N GLU A 135 -5.54 -10.73 -12.54
CA GLU A 135 -5.44 -9.81 -13.68
C GLU A 135 -4.87 -8.44 -13.28
N GLN A 136 -5.32 -7.90 -12.16
CA GLN A 136 -4.83 -6.61 -11.66
C GLN A 136 -3.37 -6.68 -11.20
N LEU A 137 -2.96 -7.76 -10.53
CA LEU A 137 -1.57 -7.98 -10.17
C LEU A 137 -0.69 -8.06 -11.42
N LYS A 138 -1.11 -8.79 -12.46
CA LYS A 138 -0.36 -8.89 -13.72
C LYS A 138 -0.06 -7.51 -14.34
N GLN A 139 -1.00 -6.57 -14.23
CA GLN A 139 -0.83 -5.21 -14.75
C GLN A 139 0.07 -4.34 -13.87
N ARG A 140 0.04 -4.53 -12.54
CA ARG A 140 0.71 -3.65 -11.56
C ARG A 140 2.08 -4.16 -11.12
N GLU A 141 2.30 -5.47 -11.15
CA GLU A 141 3.54 -6.11 -10.71
C GLU A 141 4.79 -5.59 -11.44
N PRO A 142 4.77 -5.23 -12.75
CA PRO A 142 5.91 -4.58 -13.38
C PRO A 142 6.38 -3.30 -12.67
N PHE A 143 5.46 -2.56 -12.04
CA PHE A 143 5.79 -1.37 -11.26
C PHE A 143 6.24 -1.75 -9.84
N TYR A 144 5.52 -2.66 -9.18
CA TYR A 144 5.88 -3.08 -7.82
C TYR A 144 7.25 -3.74 -7.73
N LEU A 145 7.67 -4.49 -8.76
CA LEU A 145 8.98 -5.15 -8.82
C LEU A 145 10.15 -4.16 -8.94
N LYS A 146 9.90 -2.87 -9.19
CA LYS A 146 10.93 -1.83 -9.12
C LYS A 146 11.29 -1.42 -7.69
N ALA A 147 10.56 -1.88 -6.68
CA ALA A 147 10.90 -1.59 -5.29
C ALA A 147 12.28 -2.16 -4.92
N GLN A 148 13.03 -1.40 -4.14
CA GLN A 148 14.34 -1.81 -3.60
C GLN A 148 14.28 -3.12 -2.81
N HIS A 149 13.18 -3.37 -2.08
CA HIS A 149 12.95 -4.60 -1.34
C HIS A 149 11.60 -5.21 -1.70
N ILE A 150 11.59 -6.51 -1.94
CA ILE A 150 10.39 -7.32 -2.07
C ILE A 150 10.29 -8.18 -0.81
N PHE A 151 9.14 -8.13 -0.15
CA PHE A 151 8.87 -8.87 1.07
C PHE A 151 7.59 -9.69 0.88
N ASP A 152 7.73 -11.02 0.90
CA ASP A 152 6.58 -11.91 0.78
C ASP A 152 5.76 -11.91 2.08
N ILE A 153 4.44 -11.74 1.93
CA ILE A 153 3.46 -11.67 3.01
C ILE A 153 2.53 -12.88 2.89
N ASP A 154 2.48 -13.64 3.97
CA ASP A 154 1.47 -14.66 4.22
C ASP A 154 0.24 -14.06 4.93
N VAL A 155 -0.78 -14.89 5.18
CA VAL A 155 -1.98 -14.48 5.92
C VAL A 155 -1.63 -13.98 7.33
N ILE A 156 -1.97 -12.73 7.62
CA ILE A 156 -1.83 -12.06 8.92
C ILE A 156 -3.22 -11.83 9.55
N ASP A 157 -3.64 -12.76 10.40
CA ASP A 157 -4.95 -12.84 11.06
C ASP A 157 -4.87 -12.68 12.59
N ASP A 158 -3.66 -12.57 13.16
CA ASP A 158 -3.43 -12.39 14.59
C ASP A 158 -2.26 -11.43 14.90
N TYR A 159 -2.13 -11.06 16.17
CA TYR A 159 -1.11 -10.13 16.64
C TYR A 159 0.31 -10.70 16.51
N ASP A 160 0.52 -11.97 16.81
CA ASP A 160 1.84 -12.59 16.83
C ASP A 160 2.41 -12.71 15.42
N LYS A 161 1.58 -13.03 14.42
CA LYS A 161 1.95 -13.03 13.01
C LYS A 161 2.32 -11.65 12.50
N ILE A 162 1.64 -10.59 12.96
CA ILE A 162 2.02 -9.21 12.64
C ILE A 162 3.41 -8.90 13.23
N GLN A 163 3.65 -9.21 14.50
CA GLN A 163 4.95 -8.96 15.14
C GLN A 163 6.08 -9.74 14.48
N ASN A 164 5.85 -11.01 14.16
CA ASN A 164 6.81 -11.86 13.46
C ASN A 164 7.11 -11.33 12.06
N THR A 165 6.09 -10.86 11.33
CA THR A 165 6.24 -10.21 10.02
C THR A 165 7.11 -8.97 10.11
N VAL A 166 6.83 -8.06 11.06
CA VAL A 166 7.62 -6.84 11.26
C VAL A 166 9.06 -7.16 11.64
N LYS A 167 9.28 -8.14 12.53
CA LYS A 167 10.63 -8.58 12.91
C LYS A 167 11.44 -9.10 11.71
N LYS A 168 10.81 -9.91 10.85
CA LYS A 168 11.45 -10.42 9.62
C LYS A 168 11.75 -9.28 8.65
N LEU A 169 10.81 -8.36 8.45
CA LEU A 169 10.99 -7.21 7.57
C LEU A 169 12.15 -6.33 8.04
N ARG A 170 12.20 -6.01 9.34
CA ARG A 170 13.31 -5.30 9.95
C ARG A 170 14.67 -5.96 9.72
N LEU A 171 14.74 -7.28 9.92
CA LEU A 171 15.95 -8.05 9.64
C LEU A 171 16.37 -7.94 8.17
N GLN A 172 15.43 -8.01 7.23
CA GLN A 172 15.70 -7.85 5.79
C GLN A 172 16.17 -6.43 5.44
N LEU A 173 15.66 -5.41 6.13
CA LEU A 173 16.06 -4.01 5.94
C LEU A 173 17.35 -3.65 6.70
N GLY A 174 17.83 -4.51 7.60
CA GLY A 174 19.02 -4.26 8.41
C GLY A 174 18.83 -3.22 9.52
N ILE A 175 17.62 -3.10 10.09
CA ILE A 175 17.23 -2.08 11.11
C ILE A 175 16.55 -2.67 12.35
#